data_AF-A0A1H6TSG6-F1
#
_entry.id   AF-A0A1H6TSG6-F1
#
_cell.length_a   1.000
_cell.length_b   1.000
_cell.length_c   1.000
_cell.angle_alpha   90.00
_cell.angle_beta   90.00
_cell.angle_gamma   90.00
#
_symmetry.space_group_name_H-M   'P 1'
#
loop_
_entity.id
_entity.type
_entity.pdbx_description
1 polymer ?
#
loop_
_entity_poly.entity_id
_entity_poly.type
_entity_poly.pdbx_seq_one_letter_code
_entity_poly.pdbx_strand_id
1 'polypeptide(L)'
;MLLILSFMGGIIEGIAFTHNVFIALFIGAVQFVALYVIVIALAGKTYNEIEDTTSLFVSILSNHSKGSSDIVTIMQNTLPSMKGPIKELISKFLLDCEQTGNVDLAFDYMKESTDNRQLQTILVNLKNCMHFQANYEEVLEQMMGQIAASLSAREERKNILFSMKLTLVVISIASVFIVLFIGNGIGIDVKHILTSNMVGQAILLITGILYLFVVVKLFSTDK
;
A
#
# COMPACT_ATOMS: atom_id res chain seq x y z
N MET A 1 4.26 -18.31 11.19
CA MET A 1 5.15 -19.47 11.06
C MET A 1 6.27 -19.24 10.04
N LEU A 2 5.95 -18.86 8.79
CA LEU A 2 6.95 -18.66 7.72
C LEU A 2 8.02 -17.58 8.03
N LEU A 3 7.63 -16.44 8.62
CA LEU A 3 8.57 -15.39 9.03
C LEU A 3 9.59 -15.84 10.09
N ILE A 4 9.14 -16.65 11.06
CA ILE A 4 10.00 -17.16 12.14
C ILE A 4 10.99 -18.18 11.60
N LEU A 5 10.55 -19.04 10.67
CA LEU A 5 11.44 -19.98 9.98
C LEU A 5 12.49 -19.26 9.14
N SER A 6 12.13 -18.17 8.46
CA SER A 6 13.07 -17.33 7.72
C SER A 6 14.11 -16.68 8.64
N PHE A 7 13.70 -16.13 9.79
CA PHE A 7 14.64 -15.57 10.76
C PHE A 7 15.64 -16.61 11.29
N MET A 8 15.13 -17.79 11.67
CA MET A 8 15.97 -18.89 12.17
C MET A 8 16.92 -19.41 11.08
N GLY A 9 16.46 -19.51 9.83
CA GLY A 9 17.29 -19.86 8.68
C GLY A 9 18.47 -18.90 8.51
N GLY A 10 18.21 -17.59 8.52
CA GLY A 10 19.27 -16.57 8.37
C GLY A 10 20.29 -16.57 9.50
N ILE A 11 19.89 -16.91 10.73
CA ILE A 11 20.85 -17.10 11.83
C ILE A 11 21.73 -18.32 11.57
N ILE A 12 21.16 -19.45 11.16
CA ILE A 12 21.92 -20.68 10.90
C ILE A 12 22.92 -20.45 9.76
N GLU A 13 22.49 -19.84 8.66
CA GLU A 13 23.34 -19.45 7.54
C GLU A 13 24.47 -18.52 8.01
N GLY A 14 24.13 -17.47 8.75
CA GLY A 14 25.12 -16.51 9.23
C GLY A 14 26.17 -17.13 10.16
N ILE A 15 25.78 -18.05 11.05
CA ILE A 15 26.71 -18.79 11.91
C ILE A 15 27.62 -19.69 11.06
N ALA A 16 27.05 -20.42 10.10
CA ALA A 16 27.81 -21.35 9.25
C ALA A 16 28.86 -20.65 8.37
N PHE A 17 28.55 -19.47 7.84
CA PHE A 17 29.46 -18.74 6.95
C PHE A 17 30.48 -17.86 7.69
N THR A 18 30.05 -17.18 8.75
CA THR A 18 30.87 -16.10 9.35
C THR A 18 31.43 -16.44 10.72
N HIS A 19 30.94 -17.52 11.35
CA HIS A 19 31.27 -17.90 12.73
C HIS A 19 31.07 -16.75 13.74
N ASN A 20 30.24 -15.76 13.39
CA ASN A 20 30.02 -14.55 14.15
C ASN A 20 28.53 -14.39 14.47
N VAL A 21 28.21 -14.43 15.77
CA VAL A 21 26.82 -14.37 16.25
C VAL A 21 26.16 -13.03 15.91
N PHE A 22 26.88 -11.91 15.92
CA PHE A 22 26.31 -10.60 15.60
C PHE A 22 25.95 -10.50 14.12
N ILE A 23 26.82 -10.98 13.23
CA ILE A 23 26.53 -10.99 11.78
C ILE A 23 25.37 -11.94 11.49
N ALA A 24 25.31 -13.09 12.17
CA ALA A 24 24.22 -14.03 12.03
C ALA A 24 22.85 -13.46 12.46
N LEU A 25 22.81 -12.77 13.60
CA LEU A 25 21.61 -12.08 14.06
C LEU A 25 21.16 -11.00 13.07
N PHE A 26 22.11 -10.26 12.48
CA PHE A 26 21.80 -9.26 11.47
C PHE A 26 21.22 -9.88 10.20
N ILE A 27 21.81 -10.97 9.69
CA ILE A 27 21.30 -11.68 8.50
C ILE A 27 19.89 -12.23 8.74
N GLY A 28 19.64 -12.83 9.90
CA GLY A 28 18.30 -13.26 10.31
C GLY A 28 17.30 -12.11 10.31
N ALA A 29 17.66 -10.97 10.89
CA ALA A 29 16.82 -9.77 10.91
C ALA A 29 16.53 -9.23 9.50
N VAL A 30 17.53 -9.20 8.61
CA VAL A 30 17.37 -8.78 7.21
C VAL A 30 16.38 -9.70 6.48
N GLN A 31 16.52 -11.02 6.61
CA GLN A 31 15.62 -11.97 5.96
C GLN A 31 14.18 -11.86 6.47
N PHE A 32 13.99 -11.73 7.79
CA PHE A 32 12.69 -11.49 8.39
C PHE A 32 12.03 -10.23 7.82
N VAL A 33 12.77 -9.12 7.80
CA VAL A 33 12.29 -7.83 7.30
C VAL A 33 11.97 -7.89 5.81
N ALA A 34 12.82 -8.51 5.00
CA ALA A 34 12.62 -8.64 3.56
C ALA A 34 11.30 -9.37 3.26
N LEU A 35 11.07 -10.51 3.92
CA LEU A 35 9.86 -11.30 3.72
C LEU A 35 8.61 -10.55 4.23
N TYR A 36 8.72 -9.85 5.37
CA TYR A 36 7.64 -9.00 5.89
C TYR A 36 7.25 -7.88 4.91
N VAL A 37 8.25 -7.18 4.34
CA VAL A 37 8.02 -6.11 3.35
C VAL A 37 7.39 -6.66 2.08
N ILE A 38 7.81 -7.84 1.60
CA ILE A 38 7.21 -8.49 0.41
C ILE A 38 5.73 -8.78 0.63
N VAL A 39 5.35 -9.34 1.79
CA VAL A 39 3.96 -9.64 2.11
C VAL A 39 3.11 -8.36 2.11
N ILE A 40 3.62 -7.29 2.72
CA ILE A 40 2.91 -6.00 2.73
C ILE A 40 2.81 -5.40 1.33
N ALA A 41 3.88 -5.45 0.54
CA ALA A 41 3.89 -4.91 -0.81
C ALA A 41 2.88 -5.64 -1.72
N LEU A 42 2.81 -6.97 -1.62
CA LEU A 42 1.82 -7.77 -2.35
C LEU A 42 0.39 -7.44 -1.91
N ALA A 43 0.16 -7.28 -0.60
CA ALA A 43 -1.16 -6.90 -0.08
C ALA A 43 -1.57 -5.47 -0.49
N GLY A 44 -0.61 -4.54 -0.59
CA GLY A 44 -0.87 -3.14 -0.97
C GLY A 44 -1.20 -2.96 -2.46
N LYS A 45 -0.68 -3.83 -3.33
CA LYS A 45 -0.91 -3.73 -4.78
C LYS A 45 -2.39 -3.85 -5.14
N THR A 46 -3.10 -4.81 -4.54
CA THR A 46 -4.53 -5.02 -4.78
C THR A 46 -5.38 -3.86 -4.27
N TYR A 47 -4.98 -3.22 -3.16
CA TYR A 47 -5.68 -2.06 -2.61
C TYR A 47 -5.59 -0.84 -3.53
N ASN A 48 -4.38 -0.56 -4.05
CA ASN A 48 -4.15 0.54 -4.99
C ASN A 48 -4.91 0.35 -6.31
N GLU A 49 -4.99 -0.89 -6.82
CA GLU A 49 -5.75 -1.19 -8.05
C GLU A 49 -7.26 -0.94 -7.86
N ILE A 50 -7.84 -1.25 -6.71
CA ILE A 50 -9.26 -0.98 -6.43
C ILE A 50 -9.53 0.52 -6.32
N GLU A 51 -8.66 1.26 -5.64
CA GLU A 51 -8.81 2.70 -5.43
C GLU A 51 -8.65 3.50 -6.74
N ASP A 52 -7.69 3.12 -7.59
CA ASP A 52 -7.50 3.73 -8.91
C ASP A 52 -8.69 3.46 -9.84
N THR A 53 -9.23 2.23 -9.79
CA THR A 53 -10.39 1.84 -10.60
C THR A 53 -11.68 2.51 -10.09
N THR A 54 -11.75 2.90 -8.82
CA THR A 54 -12.90 3.60 -8.22
C THR A 54 -13.10 4.98 -8.86
N SER A 55 -12.02 5.68 -9.20
CA SER A 55 -12.10 6.98 -9.89
C SER A 55 -12.69 6.86 -11.30
N LEU A 56 -12.25 5.85 -12.05
CA LEU A 56 -12.75 5.53 -13.38
C LEU A 56 -14.23 5.12 -13.31
N PHE A 57 -14.60 4.30 -12.32
CA PHE A 57 -15.98 3.89 -12.07
C PHE A 57 -16.90 5.09 -11.88
N VAL A 58 -16.58 5.98 -10.94
CA VAL A 58 -17.43 7.16 -10.65
C VAL A 58 -17.51 8.11 -11.84
N SER A 59 -16.41 8.28 -12.60
CA SER A 59 -16.40 9.12 -13.80
C SER A 59 -17.33 8.58 -14.90
N ILE A 60 -17.26 7.28 -15.20
CA ILE A 60 -18.12 6.65 -16.21
C ILE A 60 -19.58 6.63 -15.74
N LEU A 61 -19.81 6.32 -14.47
CA LEU A 61 -21.14 6.31 -13.86
C LEU A 61 -21.79 7.71 -13.92
N SER A 62 -21.03 8.77 -13.64
CA SER A 62 -21.47 10.17 -13.76
C SER A 62 -21.84 10.54 -15.19
N ASN A 63 -21.06 10.09 -16.18
CA ASN A 63 -21.38 10.34 -17.59
C ASN A 63 -22.71 9.67 -18.00
N HIS A 64 -22.97 8.46 -17.53
CA HIS A 64 -24.22 7.76 -17.83
C HIS A 64 -25.42 8.26 -17.02
N SER A 65 -25.22 8.86 -15.84
CA SER A 65 -26.32 9.42 -15.04
C SER A 65 -26.93 10.69 -15.63
N LYS A 66 -26.25 11.38 -16.56
CA LYS A 66 -26.81 12.54 -17.28
C LYS A 66 -27.98 12.16 -18.20
N GLY A 67 -28.00 10.91 -18.66
CA GLY A 67 -28.98 10.39 -19.62
C GLY A 67 -30.03 9.46 -19.02
N SER A 68 -29.93 9.10 -17.74
CA SER A 68 -30.86 8.19 -17.07
C SER A 68 -30.97 8.50 -15.58
N SER A 69 -32.18 8.40 -15.03
CA SER A 69 -32.45 8.50 -13.59
C SER A 69 -32.61 7.13 -12.91
N ASP A 70 -32.56 6.03 -13.67
CA ASP A 70 -32.63 4.68 -13.13
C ASP A 70 -31.23 4.11 -12.91
N ILE A 71 -30.90 3.84 -11.65
CA ILE A 71 -29.58 3.35 -11.24
C ILE A 71 -29.24 1.98 -11.83
N VAL A 72 -30.23 1.11 -12.05
CA VAL A 72 -30.00 -0.20 -12.69
C VAL A 72 -29.56 0.01 -14.14
N THR A 73 -30.26 0.88 -14.87
CA THR A 73 -29.89 1.28 -16.24
C THR A 73 -28.52 1.96 -16.30
N ILE A 74 -28.21 2.86 -15.35
CA ILE A 74 -26.89 3.54 -15.29
C ILE A 74 -25.77 2.51 -15.07
N MET A 75 -25.97 1.55 -14.16
CA MET A 75 -25.01 0.47 -13.88
C MET A 75 -24.84 -0.47 -15.08
N GLN A 76 -25.92 -0.83 -15.77
CA GLN A 76 -25.87 -1.63 -17.01
C GLN A 76 -25.04 -0.95 -18.10
N ASN A 77 -25.22 0.36 -18.29
CA ASN A 77 -24.47 1.13 -19.28
C ASN A 77 -23.00 1.32 -18.89
N THR A 78 -22.70 1.33 -17.59
CA THR A 78 -21.34 1.45 -17.06
C THR A 78 -20.55 0.15 -17.18
N LEU A 79 -21.20 -1.01 -17.04
CA LEU A 79 -20.58 -2.33 -16.99
C LEU A 79 -19.59 -2.65 -18.14
N PRO A 80 -19.90 -2.38 -19.44
CA PRO A 80 -19.01 -2.72 -20.56
C PRO A 80 -17.66 -1.99 -20.51
N SER A 81 -17.65 -0.79 -19.90
CA SER A 81 -16.48 0.07 -19.80
C SER A 81 -15.60 -0.27 -18.59
N MET A 82 -16.08 -1.12 -17.69
CA MET A 82 -15.35 -1.54 -16.48
C MET A 82 -14.54 -2.82 -16.71
N LYS A 83 -13.46 -2.95 -15.95
CA LYS A 83 -12.59 -4.14 -15.90
C LYS A 83 -12.29 -4.52 -14.44
N GLY A 84 -11.80 -5.74 -14.23
CA GLY A 84 -11.33 -6.22 -12.93
C GLY A 84 -12.44 -6.27 -11.87
N PRO A 85 -12.11 -6.03 -10.58
CA PRO A 85 -13.02 -6.30 -9.47
C PRO A 85 -14.29 -5.42 -9.49
N ILE A 86 -14.21 -4.18 -9.97
CA ILE A 86 -15.39 -3.32 -10.08
C ILE A 86 -16.38 -3.84 -11.12
N LYS A 87 -15.89 -4.43 -12.23
CA LYS A 87 -16.77 -5.07 -13.22
C LYS A 87 -17.55 -6.22 -12.57
N GLU A 88 -16.88 -7.05 -11.78
CA GLU A 88 -17.51 -8.18 -11.09
C GLU A 88 -18.55 -7.69 -10.06
N LEU A 89 -18.24 -6.63 -9.32
CA LEU A 89 -19.17 -5.99 -8.39
C LEU A 89 -20.44 -5.49 -9.09
N ILE A 90 -20.30 -4.78 -10.21
CA ILE A 90 -21.45 -4.28 -10.99
C ILE A 90 -22.24 -5.45 -11.59
N SER A 91 -21.58 -6.45 -12.18
CA SER A 91 -22.25 -7.64 -12.72
C SER A 91 -23.08 -8.35 -11.66
N LYS A 92 -22.51 -8.53 -10.46
CA LYS A 92 -23.20 -9.19 -9.34
C LYS A 92 -24.39 -8.35 -8.85
N PHE A 93 -24.21 -7.04 -8.70
CA PHE A 93 -25.31 -6.12 -8.35
C PHE A 93 -26.49 -6.22 -9.33
N LEU A 94 -26.21 -6.21 -10.64
CA LEU A 94 -27.26 -6.32 -11.67
C LEU A 94 -27.98 -7.66 -11.63
N LEU A 95 -27.24 -8.75 -11.40
CA LEU A 95 -27.80 -10.09 -11.24
C LEU A 95 -28.67 -10.18 -9.98
N ASP A 96 -28.23 -9.60 -8.86
CA ASP A 96 -28.99 -9.56 -7.61
C ASP A 96 -30.28 -8.73 -7.78
N CYS A 97 -30.23 -7.62 -8.54
CA CYS A 97 -31.42 -6.84 -8.88
C CYS A 97 -32.43 -7.65 -9.71
N GLU A 98 -31.95 -8.39 -10.71
CA GLU A 98 -32.79 -9.23 -11.58
C GLU A 98 -33.43 -10.39 -10.81
N GLN A 99 -32.67 -11.04 -9.92
CA GLN A 99 -33.13 -12.21 -9.16
C GLN A 99 -34.07 -11.84 -8.02
N THR A 100 -33.81 -10.75 -7.30
CA THR A 100 -34.58 -10.38 -6.11
C THR A 100 -35.69 -9.39 -6.40
N GLY A 101 -35.60 -8.64 -7.51
CA GLY A 101 -36.46 -7.48 -7.78
C GLY A 101 -36.27 -6.34 -6.77
N ASN A 102 -35.23 -6.40 -5.92
CA ASN A 102 -35.02 -5.47 -4.82
C ASN A 102 -33.63 -4.81 -4.92
N VAL A 103 -33.61 -3.62 -5.51
CA VAL A 103 -32.39 -2.81 -5.71
C VAL A 103 -31.77 -2.38 -4.39
N ASP A 104 -32.58 -2.14 -3.36
CA ASP A 104 -32.15 -1.80 -2.00
C ASP A 104 -31.26 -2.88 -1.39
N LEU A 105 -31.71 -4.13 -1.52
CA LEU A 105 -31.02 -5.31 -1.01
C LEU A 105 -29.75 -5.60 -1.83
N ALA A 106 -29.80 -5.43 -3.15
CA ALA A 106 -28.64 -5.56 -4.02
C ALA A 106 -27.52 -4.57 -3.65
N PHE A 107 -27.87 -3.33 -3.27
CA PHE A 107 -26.89 -2.36 -2.76
C PHE A 107 -26.26 -2.81 -1.43
N ASP A 108 -27.03 -3.40 -0.52
CA ASP A 108 -26.52 -3.89 0.75
C ASP A 108 -25.51 -5.03 0.53
N TYR A 109 -25.82 -5.98 -0.35
CA TYR A 109 -24.91 -7.05 -0.74
C TYR A 109 -23.65 -6.54 -1.45
N MET A 110 -23.80 -5.56 -2.36
CA MET A 110 -22.67 -4.96 -3.06
C MET A 110 -21.72 -4.26 -2.08
N LYS A 111 -22.27 -3.51 -1.12
CA LYS A 111 -21.53 -2.84 -0.05
C LYS A 111 -20.78 -3.84 0.83
N GLU A 112 -21.43 -4.93 1.26
CA GLU A 112 -20.81 -5.97 2.08
C GLU A 112 -19.70 -6.74 1.35
N SER A 113 -19.79 -6.85 0.02
CA SER A 113 -18.76 -7.50 -0.80
C SER A 113 -17.52 -6.64 -1.09
N THR A 114 -17.48 -5.41 -0.60
CA THR A 114 -16.41 -4.44 -0.87
C THR A 114 -15.72 -4.03 0.43
N ASP A 115 -14.40 -4.18 0.52
CA ASP A 115 -13.61 -3.72 1.69
C ASP A 115 -13.14 -2.26 1.58
N ASN A 116 -13.22 -1.65 0.39
CA ASN A 116 -12.78 -0.28 0.17
C ASN A 116 -13.80 0.73 0.74
N ARG A 117 -13.39 1.49 1.76
CA ARG A 117 -14.21 2.48 2.47
C ARG A 117 -14.75 3.59 1.55
N GLN A 118 -13.95 4.03 0.58
CA GLN A 118 -14.36 5.07 -0.38
C GLN A 118 -15.46 4.54 -1.30
N LEU A 119 -15.29 3.33 -1.84
CA LEU A 119 -16.32 2.67 -2.65
C LEU A 119 -17.59 2.40 -1.85
N GLN A 120 -17.50 1.90 -0.62
CA GLN A 120 -18.68 1.75 0.26
C GLN A 120 -19.43 3.08 0.47
N THR A 121 -18.71 4.19 0.66
CA THR A 121 -19.32 5.51 0.82
C THR A 121 -20.07 5.93 -0.45
N ILE A 122 -19.47 5.69 -1.62
CA ILE A 122 -20.11 5.94 -2.92
C ILE A 122 -21.40 5.13 -3.06
N LEU A 123 -21.36 3.84 -2.73
CA LEU A 123 -22.53 2.94 -2.83
C LEU A 123 -23.68 3.39 -1.90
N VAL A 124 -23.37 3.81 -0.67
CA VAL A 124 -24.37 4.35 0.26
C VAL A 124 -24.98 5.64 -0.28
N ASN A 125 -24.18 6.54 -0.85
CA ASN A 125 -24.68 7.77 -1.45
C ASN A 125 -25.58 7.49 -2.65
N LEU A 126 -25.20 6.53 -3.52
CA LEU A 126 -26.03 6.10 -4.65
C LEU A 126 -27.37 5.51 -4.21
N LYS A 127 -27.37 4.66 -3.18
CA LYS A 127 -28.57 4.11 -2.56
C LYS A 127 -29.47 5.22 -2.01
N ASN A 128 -28.89 6.24 -1.37
CA ASN A 128 -29.64 7.41 -0.90
C ASN A 128 -30.24 8.21 -2.05
N CYS A 129 -29.52 8.39 -3.17
CA CYS A 129 -30.08 9.06 -4.35
C CYS A 129 -31.34 8.36 -4.87
N MET A 130 -31.34 7.04 -4.87
CA MET A 130 -32.51 6.24 -5.23
C MET A 130 -33.70 6.50 -4.29
N HIS A 131 -33.47 6.47 -2.97
CA HIS A 131 -34.52 6.67 -1.97
C HIS A 131 -35.12 8.07 -1.97
N PHE A 132 -34.30 9.09 -2.17
CA PHE A 132 -34.71 10.49 -2.09
C PHE A 132 -34.98 11.13 -3.45
N GLN A 133 -34.95 10.37 -4.55
CA GLN A 133 -35.02 10.87 -5.93
C GLN A 133 -34.02 12.01 -6.19
N ALA A 134 -32.85 11.94 -5.55
CA ALA A 134 -31.82 12.96 -5.69
C ALA A 134 -31.19 12.88 -7.08
N ASN A 135 -30.69 14.02 -7.58
CA ASN A 135 -30.02 14.06 -8.86
C ASN A 135 -28.68 13.31 -8.78
N TYR A 136 -28.62 12.13 -9.40
CA TYR A 136 -27.40 11.33 -9.48
C TYR A 136 -26.23 12.12 -10.08
N GLU A 137 -26.47 13.00 -11.05
CA GLU A 137 -25.42 13.83 -11.65
C GLU A 137 -24.75 14.72 -10.60
N GLU A 138 -25.53 15.45 -9.80
CA GLU A 138 -25.00 16.36 -8.78
C GLU A 138 -24.20 15.62 -7.70
N VAL A 139 -24.75 14.52 -7.20
CA VAL A 139 -24.08 13.73 -6.16
C VAL A 139 -22.83 13.03 -6.71
N LEU A 140 -22.86 12.54 -7.95
CA LEU A 140 -21.70 11.94 -8.59
C LEU A 140 -20.61 12.96 -8.93
N GLU A 141 -20.97 14.17 -9.37
CA GLU A 141 -20.02 15.27 -9.56
C GLU A 141 -19.33 15.67 -8.24
N GLN A 142 -20.07 15.74 -7.14
CA GLN A 142 -19.49 15.97 -5.82
C GLN A 142 -18.53 14.83 -5.41
N MET A 143 -18.92 13.57 -5.65
CA MET A 143 -18.07 12.41 -5.36
C MET A 143 -16.80 12.38 -6.23
N MET A 144 -16.87 12.79 -7.50
CA MET A 144 -15.69 12.97 -8.35
C MET A 144 -14.72 13.99 -7.75
N GLY A 145 -15.23 15.13 -7.24
CA GLY A 145 -14.41 16.12 -6.55
C GLY A 145 -13.71 15.56 -5.31
N GLN A 146 -14.42 14.75 -4.50
CA GLN A 146 -13.85 14.09 -3.33
C GLN A 146 -12.78 13.05 -3.71
N ILE A 147 -13.00 12.28 -4.77
CA ILE A 147 -12.02 11.30 -5.29
C ILE A 147 -10.79 12.01 -5.86
N ALA A 148 -10.97 13.10 -6.59
CA ALA A 148 -9.85 13.89 -7.11
C ALA A 148 -9.01 14.47 -5.97
N ALA A 149 -9.64 14.99 -4.91
CA ALA A 149 -8.95 15.47 -3.72
C ALA A 149 -8.24 14.34 -2.95
N SER A 150 -8.82 13.14 -2.86
CA SER A 150 -8.17 12.00 -2.21
C SER A 150 -6.97 11.50 -3.01
N LEU A 151 -7.08 11.47 -4.34
CA LEU A 151 -6.00 11.09 -5.24
C LEU A 151 -4.84 12.10 -5.20
N SER A 152 -5.14 13.40 -5.19
CA SER A 152 -4.10 14.43 -5.11
C SER A 152 -3.35 14.41 -3.77
N ALA A 153 -4.06 14.26 -2.65
CA ALA A 153 -3.45 14.11 -1.33
C ALA A 153 -2.56 12.85 -1.26
N ARG A 154 -2.97 11.77 -1.94
CA ARG A 154 -2.17 10.54 -2.05
C ARG A 154 -0.93 10.74 -2.92
N GLU A 155 -1.03 11.44 -4.03
CA GLU A 155 0.11 11.77 -4.88
C GLU A 155 1.13 12.65 -4.14
N GLU A 156 0.64 13.65 -3.39
CA GLU A 156 1.46 14.45 -2.49
C GLU A 156 2.16 13.58 -1.44
N ARG A 157 1.44 12.66 -0.79
CA ARG A 157 2.02 11.69 0.15
C ARG A 157 3.08 10.79 -0.50
N LYS A 158 2.86 10.31 -1.73
CA LYS A 158 3.84 9.53 -2.50
C LYS A 158 5.09 10.35 -2.78
N ASN A 159 4.94 11.62 -3.15
CA ASN A 159 6.05 12.54 -3.40
C ASN A 159 6.85 12.84 -2.12
N ILE A 160 6.17 13.03 -0.99
CA ILE A 160 6.81 13.17 0.33
C ILE A 160 7.60 11.90 0.66
N LEU A 161 7.00 10.71 0.51
CA LEU A 161 7.67 9.43 0.77
C LEU A 161 8.88 9.22 -0.14
N PHE A 162 8.78 9.59 -1.43
CA PHE A 162 9.90 9.53 -2.36
C PHE A 162 11.04 10.48 -1.95
N SER A 163 10.70 11.71 -1.55
CA SER A 163 11.67 12.68 -1.03
C SER A 163 12.39 12.11 0.21
N MET A 164 11.65 11.53 1.16
CA MET A 164 12.22 10.88 2.35
C MET A 164 13.15 9.71 1.99
N LYS A 165 12.77 8.88 0.99
CA LYS A 165 13.63 7.79 0.46
C LYS A 165 14.96 8.34 -0.05
N LEU A 166 14.89 9.41 -0.84
CA LEU A 166 16.08 10.05 -1.41
C LEU A 166 16.97 10.64 -0.32
N THR A 167 16.40 11.35 0.65
CA THR A 167 17.16 11.89 1.80
C THR A 167 17.88 10.80 2.59
N LEU A 168 17.21 9.66 2.84
CA LEU A 168 17.81 8.53 3.54
C LEU A 168 19.03 7.97 2.79
N VAL A 169 18.92 7.81 1.47
CA VAL A 169 20.03 7.34 0.62
C VAL A 169 21.21 8.31 0.70
N VAL A 170 20.95 9.61 0.62
CA VAL A 170 22.01 10.65 0.71
C VAL A 170 22.71 10.60 2.06
N ILE A 171 21.98 10.53 3.18
CA ILE A 171 22.56 10.43 4.52
C ILE A 171 23.37 9.14 4.68
N SER A 172 22.88 8.03 4.13
CA SER A 172 23.58 6.74 4.18
C SER A 172 24.93 6.83 3.48
N ILE A 173 24.97 7.39 2.28
CA ILE A 173 26.20 7.60 1.51
C ILE A 173 27.15 8.53 2.26
N ALA A 174 26.66 9.66 2.77
CA ALA A 174 27.45 10.61 3.54
C ALA A 174 28.07 9.96 4.79
N SER A 175 27.34 9.10 5.48
CA SER A 175 27.84 8.40 6.67
C SER A 175 29.03 7.49 6.36
N VAL A 176 29.01 6.79 5.22
CA VAL A 176 30.12 5.95 4.76
C VAL A 176 31.33 6.81 4.43
N PHE A 177 31.13 7.92 3.72
CA PHE A 177 32.22 8.84 3.40
C PHE A 177 32.88 9.40 4.66
N ILE A 178 32.11 9.84 5.65
CA ILE A 178 32.65 10.36 6.92
C ILE A 178 33.57 9.31 7.58
N VAL A 179 33.14 8.06 7.64
CA VAL A 179 33.94 6.96 8.22
C VAL A 179 35.24 6.75 7.46
N LEU A 180 35.21 6.79 6.13
CA LEU A 180 36.40 6.65 5.29
C LEU A 180 37.39 7.82 5.45
N PHE A 181 36.88 9.05 5.46
CA PHE A 181 37.72 10.24 5.62
C PHE A 181 38.35 10.33 7.00
N ILE A 182 37.63 9.99 8.07
CA ILE A 182 38.18 9.93 9.43
C ILE A 182 39.25 8.83 9.53
N GLY A 183 38.98 7.64 8.99
CA GLY A 183 39.93 6.53 9.02
C GLY A 183 41.24 6.88 8.30
N ASN A 184 41.15 7.43 7.09
CA ASN A 184 42.32 7.87 6.34
C ASN A 184 43.02 9.08 6.97
N GLY A 185 42.26 10.02 7.54
CA GLY A 185 42.79 11.25 8.14
C GLY A 185 43.57 11.02 9.44
N ILE A 186 43.20 10.00 10.22
CA ILE A 186 43.87 9.65 11.49
C ILE A 186 44.84 8.46 11.30
N GLY A 187 44.87 7.84 10.12
CA GLY A 187 45.68 6.65 9.84
C GLY A 187 45.19 5.40 10.58
N ILE A 188 43.90 5.36 10.93
CA ILE A 188 43.27 4.27 11.69
C ILE A 188 42.40 3.44 10.75
N ASP A 189 42.57 2.12 10.76
CA ASP A 189 41.68 1.20 10.06
C ASP A 189 40.36 1.02 10.82
N VAL A 190 39.46 1.99 10.64
CA VAL A 190 38.14 2.02 11.29
C VAL A 190 37.31 0.80 10.91
N LYS A 191 37.45 0.29 9.67
CA LYS A 191 36.76 -0.93 9.22
C LYS A 191 37.22 -2.11 10.07
N HIS A 192 38.54 -2.31 10.20
CA HIS A 192 39.07 -3.40 11.00
C HIS A 192 38.62 -3.32 12.46
N ILE A 193 38.63 -2.13 13.08
CA ILE A 193 38.18 -1.95 14.47
C ILE A 193 36.71 -2.32 14.64
N LEU A 194 35.85 -1.90 13.71
CA LEU A 194 34.43 -2.19 13.75
C LEU A 194 34.12 -3.67 13.54
N THR A 195 34.90 -4.37 12.71
CA THR A 195 34.64 -5.79 12.38
C THR A 195 35.37 -6.78 13.28
N SER A 196 36.44 -6.39 13.98
CA SER A 196 37.25 -7.32 14.80
C SER A 196 36.86 -7.35 16.27
N ASN A 197 36.38 -6.24 16.82
CA ASN A 197 36.06 -6.14 18.25
C ASN A 197 34.56 -6.37 18.49
N MET A 198 34.24 -7.06 19.58
CA MET A 198 32.86 -7.31 20.05
C MET A 198 32.06 -6.00 20.19
N VAL A 199 32.69 -4.93 20.70
CA VAL A 199 32.04 -3.62 20.82
C VAL A 199 31.72 -3.02 19.44
N GLY A 200 32.64 -3.13 18.48
CA GLY A 200 32.43 -2.66 17.11
C GLY A 200 31.30 -3.40 16.39
N GLN A 201 31.26 -4.73 16.56
CA GLN A 201 30.23 -5.58 16.00
C GLN A 201 28.84 -5.31 16.62
N ALA A 202 28.78 -5.04 17.92
CA ALA A 202 27.54 -4.64 18.59
C ALA A 202 27.02 -3.28 18.08
N ILE A 203 27.91 -2.31 17.87
CA ILE A 203 27.56 -1.00 17.28
C ILE A 203 27.02 -1.20 15.87
N LEU A 204 27.70 -1.98 15.03
CA LEU A 204 27.24 -2.29 13.67
C LEU A 204 25.87 -2.98 13.67
N LEU A 205 25.63 -3.91 14.59
CA LEU A 205 24.33 -4.57 14.75
C LEU A 205 23.22 -3.56 15.07
N ILE A 206 23.43 -2.69 16.07
CA ILE A 206 22.45 -1.68 16.48
C ILE A 206 22.16 -0.72 15.33
N THR A 207 23.21 -0.21 14.67
CA THR A 207 23.05 0.68 13.51
C THR A 207 22.33 -0.01 12.36
N GLY A 208 22.64 -1.27 12.07
CA GLY A 208 21.96 -2.07 11.05
C GLY A 208 20.48 -2.28 11.35
N ILE A 209 20.13 -2.59 12.60
CA ILE A 209 18.74 -2.74 13.04
C ILE A 209 17.98 -1.42 12.92
N LEU A 210 18.60 -0.29 13.26
CA LEU A 210 17.98 1.03 13.08
C LEU A 210 17.69 1.32 11.60
N TYR A 211 18.62 1.00 10.70
CA TYR A 211 18.37 1.12 9.25
C TYR A 211 17.21 0.24 8.79
N LEU A 212 17.15 -1.03 9.25
CA LEU A 212 16.04 -1.92 8.95
C LEU A 212 14.70 -1.38 9.46
N PHE A 213 14.67 -0.82 10.67
CA PHE A 213 13.45 -0.21 11.22
C PHE A 213 12.95 0.96 10.36
N VAL A 214 13.85 1.86 9.95
CA VAL A 214 13.49 2.99 9.09
C VAL A 214 12.97 2.50 7.74
N VAL A 215 13.61 1.49 7.15
CA VAL A 215 13.15 0.84 5.91
C VAL A 215 11.73 0.28 6.08
N VAL A 216 11.48 -0.50 7.13
CA VAL A 216 10.15 -1.06 7.42
C VAL A 216 9.09 0.02 7.57
N LYS A 217 9.37 1.08 8.35
CA LYS A 217 8.47 2.22 8.54
C LYS A 217 8.12 2.87 7.21
N LEU A 218 9.11 3.05 6.35
CA LEU A 218 8.95 3.69 5.06
C LEU A 218 8.10 2.84 4.09
N PHE A 219 8.25 1.51 4.09
CA PHE A 219 7.41 0.61 3.29
C PHE A 219 6.03 0.34 3.90
N SER A 220 5.87 0.43 5.22
CA SER A 220 4.58 0.23 5.89
C SER A 220 3.65 1.43 5.76
N THR A 221 4.18 2.60 5.42
CA THR A 221 3.42 3.87 5.30
C THR A 221 2.72 3.99 3.93
N ASP A 222 2.80 2.99 3.05
CA ASP A 222 2.02 2.93 1.79
C ASP A 222 0.56 2.46 1.99
N LYS A 223 0.10 2.32 3.24
CA LYS A 223 -1.32 2.11 3.59
C LYS A 223 -2.01 3.40 4.07
#